data_AF-A0A914HGY5-F1
#
_entry.id   AF-A0A914HGY5-F1
#
_cell.length_a   1.000
_cell.length_b   1.000
_cell.length_c   1.000
_cell.angle_alpha   90.00
_cell.angle_beta   90.00
_cell.angle_gamma   90.00
#
_symmetry.space_group_name_H-M   'P 1'
#
loop_
_entity.id
_entity.type
_entity.pdbx_description
1 polymer ?
#
loop_
_entity_poly.entity_id
_entity_poly.type
_entity_poly.pdbx_seq_one_letter_code
_entity_poly.pdbx_strand_id
1 'polypeptide(L)'
;MLSFPSIPCSLRRFLEKKLSRKLKCSFVSRICLPFLLEVKESRPATRFHHQKRPERRRARGSSRRRRRLIGSSRYHADNEPDLAQLPLIKDAAQADQTYLAIQKLQQCQKIFDFYDPVSQLKSKEIKRAALNELIDYITATKGAVCEPLYPEIIRMVSKNIFRVLPPSDNSEFDPEEDEPTLEVSWPHLQLVYELFLRFLESTDFQATIGKKYIDQRFVLQLLELFDSEDPRERDFLKTILHRIYGKFLGLRAFIRKQINYMFLSFVFETESFNGVGELLEILGSIINGFALPLKQEHKVFLVKVLLPLHKPRCLNLYHAQLAYCVVQFIEKDSSLTPQVFDSLLKFWPKTYSSKEVMFLGEVEEILDIIEPEQFKKIIDPLFRQLSNCVSSPHFQVAERALYFWNNEYILSLIEDCSAQTIVALVYNVLKTFMEMNGRLFDELTTNYKLERQKEKKREKDREELWKRMDSLDIGGLILQIEQGGALPEPTILAKTPLTQFIEKPSSGTGAVTAADGGTQPSKDRPSCGAADTNPSGATTSAIHATANSPPAAALHGPL
;
A
#
# COMPACT_ATOMS: atom_id res chain seq x y z
N MET A 1 -4.19 -52.46 8.45
CA MET A 1 -5.56 -52.55 9.02
C MET A 1 -6.10 -51.14 9.25
N LEU A 2 -7.39 -51.01 9.57
CA LEU A 2 -8.09 -49.75 9.90
C LEU A 2 -8.19 -48.72 8.77
N SER A 3 -8.98 -49.06 7.74
CA SER A 3 -9.63 -48.08 6.87
C SER A 3 -10.74 -47.37 7.64
N PHE A 4 -10.75 -46.03 7.67
CA PHE A 4 -11.91 -45.27 8.15
C PHE A 4 -12.95 -45.07 7.02
N PRO A 5 -14.26 -45.06 7.33
CA PRO A 5 -15.31 -45.12 6.32
C PRO A 5 -15.58 -43.76 5.64
N SER A 6 -15.86 -43.82 4.33
CA SER A 6 -16.25 -42.66 3.53
C SER A 6 -17.54 -42.01 4.05
N ILE A 7 -17.49 -40.70 4.35
CA ILE A 7 -18.66 -39.93 4.77
C ILE A 7 -19.71 -39.92 3.65
N PRO A 8 -20.99 -40.28 3.90
CA PRO A 8 -22.01 -40.32 2.85
C PRO A 8 -22.24 -38.98 2.16
N CYS A 9 -22.37 -39.00 0.83
CA CYS A 9 -22.58 -37.81 0.00
C CYS A 9 -23.86 -37.01 0.37
N SER A 10 -24.82 -37.62 1.05
CA SER A 10 -25.99 -36.96 1.63
C SER A 10 -25.62 -35.96 2.74
N LEU A 11 -24.67 -36.32 3.62
CA LEU A 11 -24.25 -35.47 4.74
C LEU A 11 -23.40 -34.29 4.26
N ARG A 12 -22.51 -34.51 3.26
CA ARG A 12 -21.74 -33.43 2.61
C ARG A 12 -22.68 -32.39 1.97
N ARG A 13 -23.66 -32.86 1.19
CA ARG A 13 -24.69 -32.00 0.57
C ARG A 13 -25.61 -31.31 1.60
N PHE A 14 -25.77 -31.87 2.79
CA PHE A 14 -26.53 -31.22 3.88
C PHE A 14 -25.73 -30.07 4.51
N LEU A 15 -24.43 -30.28 4.77
CA LEU A 15 -23.53 -29.24 5.28
C LEU A 15 -23.31 -28.11 4.26
N GLU A 16 -23.08 -28.43 2.99
CA GLU A 16 -23.00 -27.46 1.88
C GLU A 16 -24.27 -26.59 1.82
N LYS A 17 -25.46 -27.22 1.89
CA LYS A 17 -26.74 -26.49 1.92
C LYS A 17 -26.98 -25.68 3.19
N LYS A 18 -26.30 -25.97 4.31
CA LYS A 18 -26.42 -25.22 5.57
C LYS A 18 -25.46 -24.03 5.63
N LEU A 19 -24.21 -24.18 5.18
CA LEU A 19 -23.24 -23.08 5.07
C LEU A 19 -23.61 -22.11 3.95
N SER A 20 -23.94 -22.61 2.75
CA SER A 20 -24.29 -21.77 1.60
C SER A 20 -25.51 -20.88 1.82
N ARG A 21 -26.32 -21.14 2.86
CA ARG A 21 -27.50 -20.34 3.23
C ARG A 21 -27.23 -19.20 4.22
N LYS A 22 -26.05 -19.12 4.86
CA LYS A 22 -25.78 -18.07 5.87
C LYS A 22 -24.99 -16.85 5.34
N LEU A 23 -24.04 -17.02 4.42
CA LEU A 23 -23.07 -15.96 4.06
C LEU A 23 -23.35 -15.16 2.76
N LYS A 24 -24.43 -15.40 2.00
CA LYS A 24 -24.59 -14.84 0.62
C LYS A 24 -25.65 -13.73 0.39
N CYS A 25 -26.10 -13.05 1.44
CA CYS A 25 -26.80 -11.75 1.38
C CYS A 25 -26.25 -10.87 2.52
N SER A 26 -25.84 -9.61 2.31
CA SER A 26 -26.75 -8.49 1.96
C SER A 26 -26.30 -7.59 0.80
N PHE A 27 -25.03 -7.66 0.39
CA PHE A 27 -24.33 -6.50 -0.20
C PHE A 27 -24.22 -6.49 -1.74
N VAL A 28 -23.98 -7.65 -2.35
CA VAL A 28 -23.66 -7.82 -3.79
C VAL A 28 -24.73 -7.24 -4.74
N SER A 29 -25.97 -7.08 -4.28
CA SER A 29 -27.13 -6.81 -5.12
C SER A 29 -27.31 -5.35 -5.57
N ARG A 30 -26.74 -4.35 -4.87
CA ARG A 30 -26.99 -2.92 -5.19
C ARG A 30 -25.92 -2.23 -6.05
N ILE A 31 -24.72 -2.81 -6.17
CA ILE A 31 -23.59 -2.19 -6.91
C ILE A 31 -23.32 -2.91 -8.24
N CYS A 32 -23.30 -4.25 -8.28
CA CYS A 32 -22.72 -4.98 -9.41
C CYS A 32 -23.64 -5.16 -10.64
N LEU A 33 -24.95 -4.90 -10.55
CA LEU A 33 -25.90 -5.26 -11.63
C LEU A 33 -26.13 -4.21 -12.74
N PRO A 34 -25.98 -2.88 -12.54
CA PRO A 34 -26.11 -1.91 -13.65
C PRO A 34 -25.06 -2.09 -14.76
N PHE A 35 -23.85 -2.53 -14.41
CA PHE A 35 -22.70 -2.56 -15.31
C PHE A 35 -22.64 -3.79 -16.23
N LEU A 36 -23.59 -4.74 -16.10
CA LEU A 36 -23.63 -6.00 -16.86
C LEU A 36 -24.72 -6.05 -17.95
N LEU A 37 -25.42 -4.94 -18.20
CA LEU A 37 -26.56 -4.87 -19.13
C LEU A 37 -26.42 -3.86 -20.28
N GLU A 38 -25.21 -3.33 -20.54
CA GLU A 38 -24.93 -2.45 -21.69
C GLU A 38 -24.15 -3.13 -22.84
N VAL A 39 -24.20 -4.47 -22.91
CA VAL A 39 -23.68 -5.23 -24.08
C VAL A 39 -24.66 -6.33 -24.50
N LYS A 40 -25.77 -5.94 -25.17
CA LYS A 40 -26.48 -6.74 -26.20
C LYS A 40 -27.76 -6.07 -26.74
N GLU A 41 -27.63 -5.11 -27.67
CA GLU A 41 -28.65 -4.99 -28.71
C GLU A 41 -28.10 -4.49 -30.06
N SER A 42 -27.72 -5.43 -30.92
CA SER A 42 -27.63 -5.23 -32.38
C SER A 42 -27.88 -6.58 -33.07
N ARG A 43 -28.89 -6.65 -33.94
CA ARG A 43 -29.28 -7.88 -34.65
C ARG A 43 -28.47 -8.04 -35.95
N PRO A 44 -28.26 -9.27 -36.47
CA PRO A 44 -27.39 -9.50 -37.63
C PRO A 44 -28.06 -9.17 -38.96
N ALA A 45 -27.26 -8.70 -39.93
CA ALA A 45 -27.67 -8.57 -41.32
C ALA A 45 -26.53 -8.89 -42.31
N THR A 46 -26.87 -9.67 -43.34
CA THR A 46 -26.23 -9.75 -44.68
C THR A 46 -24.70 -9.85 -44.80
N ARG A 47 -24.26 -11.10 -45.02
CA ARG A 47 -23.02 -11.51 -45.69
C ARG A 47 -22.86 -10.87 -47.08
N PHE A 48 -21.70 -10.28 -47.37
CA PHE A 48 -21.21 -10.06 -48.75
C PHE A 48 -19.70 -10.34 -48.85
N HIS A 49 -19.25 -10.85 -50.00
CA HIS A 49 -17.83 -11.01 -50.33
C HIS A 49 -17.31 -9.77 -51.07
N HIS A 50 -16.11 -9.27 -50.73
CA HIS A 50 -15.06 -9.21 -51.76
C HIS A 50 -13.60 -9.08 -51.28
N GLN A 51 -12.74 -9.67 -52.12
CA GLN A 51 -11.31 -9.43 -52.38
C GLN A 51 -10.39 -8.75 -51.33
N LYS A 52 -9.34 -9.51 -50.98
CA LYS A 52 -8.07 -8.96 -50.47
C LYS A 52 -7.39 -8.09 -51.55
N ARG A 53 -6.87 -6.93 -51.16
CA ARG A 53 -5.67 -6.32 -51.76
C ARG A 53 -4.63 -6.04 -50.66
N PRO A 54 -3.32 -6.19 -50.92
CA PRO A 54 -2.30 -6.11 -49.87
C PRO A 54 -1.81 -4.67 -49.66
N GLU A 55 -1.97 -4.15 -48.45
CA GLU A 55 -1.32 -2.89 -48.09
C GLU A 55 0.16 -3.08 -47.74
N ARG A 56 0.99 -2.14 -48.20
CA ARG A 56 2.45 -2.29 -48.22
C ARG A 56 3.05 -2.06 -46.85
N ARG A 57 3.30 -3.14 -46.09
CA ARG A 57 4.29 -3.11 -44.99
C ARG A 57 5.65 -2.66 -45.54
N ARG A 58 5.98 -1.37 -45.39
CA ARG A 58 7.31 -0.83 -45.66
C ARG A 58 8.29 -1.47 -44.68
N ALA A 59 9.09 -2.42 -45.15
CA ALA A 59 10.19 -3.00 -44.39
C ALA A 59 11.28 -1.94 -44.16
N ARG A 60 11.10 -1.09 -43.15
CA ARG A 60 12.22 -0.38 -42.53
C ARG A 60 13.03 -1.42 -41.76
N GLY A 61 14.04 -1.97 -42.42
CA GLY A 61 15.05 -2.79 -41.77
C GLY A 61 15.79 -1.96 -40.73
N SER A 62 15.31 -2.00 -39.49
CA SER A 62 16.14 -1.58 -38.36
C SER A 62 17.27 -2.58 -38.27
N SER A 63 18.42 -2.22 -38.85
CA SER A 63 19.66 -2.92 -38.62
C SER A 63 19.82 -3.03 -37.11
N ARG A 64 20.06 -4.24 -36.59
CA ARG A 64 20.61 -4.45 -35.24
C ARG A 64 22.03 -3.88 -35.23
N ARG A 65 22.14 -2.55 -35.28
CA ARG A 65 23.35 -1.78 -35.12
C ARG A 65 23.75 -1.96 -33.68
N ARG A 66 24.48 -3.05 -33.43
CA ARG A 66 25.07 -3.48 -32.17
C ARG A 66 25.90 -2.31 -31.64
N ARG A 67 25.23 -1.39 -30.93
CA ARG A 67 25.88 -0.25 -30.29
C ARG A 67 26.92 -0.90 -29.38
N ARG A 68 28.17 -0.48 -29.51
CA ARG A 68 29.19 -0.88 -28.54
C ARG A 68 28.68 -0.37 -27.20
N LEU A 69 28.30 -1.29 -26.31
CA LEU A 69 28.24 -0.98 -24.88
C LEU A 69 29.55 -0.27 -24.55
N ILE A 70 29.44 0.87 -23.87
CA ILE A 70 30.62 1.66 -23.53
C ILE A 70 31.42 0.78 -22.56
N GLY A 71 32.50 0.19 -23.06
CA GLY A 71 33.33 -0.73 -22.28
C GLY A 71 33.78 -0.02 -21.02
N SER A 72 33.28 -0.46 -19.86
CA SER A 72 33.52 0.26 -18.62
C SER A 72 35.03 0.30 -18.37
N SER A 73 35.56 1.45 -17.93
CA SER A 73 37.00 1.63 -17.69
C SER A 73 37.55 0.82 -16.50
N ARG A 74 36.78 -0.16 -16.02
CA ARG A 74 37.17 -1.22 -15.08
C ARG A 74 37.92 -2.35 -15.77
N TYR A 75 37.56 -2.61 -17.03
CA TYR A 75 38.16 -3.64 -17.84
C TYR A 75 39.44 -3.07 -18.47
N HIS A 76 40.56 -3.22 -17.76
CA HIS A 76 41.88 -2.99 -18.34
C HIS A 76 42.11 -3.98 -19.47
N ALA A 77 41.91 -3.52 -20.71
CA ALA A 77 42.30 -4.25 -21.89
C ALA A 77 43.83 -4.32 -22.00
N ASP A 78 44.29 -5.46 -22.52
CA ASP A 78 45.65 -5.78 -22.97
C ASP A 78 46.76 -5.97 -21.91
N ASN A 79 47.49 -7.08 -22.08
CA ASN A 79 48.80 -7.42 -21.48
C ASN A 79 48.92 -7.63 -19.96
N GLU A 80 47.82 -7.81 -19.23
CA GLU A 80 47.81 -8.21 -17.81
C GLU A 80 47.83 -9.76 -17.67
N PRO A 81 48.89 -10.39 -17.13
CA PRO A 81 49.15 -11.83 -17.28
C PRO A 81 48.07 -12.77 -16.68
N ASP A 82 47.92 -13.96 -17.27
CA ASP A 82 46.98 -14.99 -16.78
C ASP A 82 47.26 -15.37 -15.31
N LEU A 83 46.20 -15.71 -14.56
CA LEU A 83 46.34 -16.09 -13.16
C LEU A 83 47.10 -17.43 -13.03
N ALA A 84 48.18 -17.40 -12.26
CA ALA A 84 48.88 -18.60 -11.84
C ALA A 84 48.06 -19.34 -10.78
N GLN A 85 47.79 -20.62 -10.99
CA GLN A 85 47.06 -21.46 -10.03
C GLN A 85 47.93 -21.72 -8.79
N LEU A 86 47.58 -21.10 -7.67
CA LEU A 86 48.27 -21.29 -6.38
C LEU A 86 47.91 -22.65 -5.74
N PRO A 87 48.82 -23.26 -4.93
CA PRO A 87 48.56 -24.48 -4.16
C PRO A 87 47.30 -24.40 -3.29
N LEU A 88 46.77 -25.55 -2.85
CA LEU A 88 45.61 -25.57 -1.97
C LEU A 88 45.99 -25.14 -0.54
N ILE A 89 45.10 -24.40 0.13
CA ILE A 89 45.25 -23.97 1.53
C ILE A 89 45.25 -25.19 2.45
N LYS A 90 44.43 -26.20 2.14
CA LYS A 90 44.29 -27.44 2.94
C LYS A 90 45.56 -28.31 2.94
N ASP A 91 46.41 -28.16 1.92
CA ASP A 91 47.67 -28.89 1.76
C ASP A 91 48.86 -28.13 2.37
N ALA A 92 48.68 -26.86 2.73
CA ALA A 92 49.72 -26.00 3.29
C ALA A 92 49.86 -26.16 4.81
N ALA A 93 51.08 -26.03 5.32
CA ALA A 93 51.36 -26.06 6.75
C ALA A 93 50.62 -24.93 7.49
N GLN A 94 50.20 -25.17 8.73
CA GLN A 94 49.29 -24.30 9.48
C GLN A 94 49.76 -22.84 9.62
N ALA A 95 51.07 -22.60 9.61
CA ALA A 95 51.67 -21.26 9.62
C ALA A 95 51.53 -20.53 8.26
N ASP A 96 51.66 -21.25 7.15
CA ASP A 96 51.66 -20.70 5.79
C ASP A 96 50.24 -20.48 5.24
N GLN A 97 49.23 -21.17 5.78
CA GLN A 97 47.83 -21.07 5.36
C GLN A 97 47.31 -19.62 5.33
N THR A 98 47.62 -18.81 6.34
CA THR A 98 47.23 -17.38 6.38
C THR A 98 47.89 -16.58 5.26
N TYR A 99 49.17 -16.84 4.97
CA TYR A 99 49.91 -16.16 3.91
C TYR A 99 49.40 -16.57 2.51
N LEU A 100 49.12 -17.85 2.31
CA LEU A 100 48.55 -18.38 1.07
C LEU A 100 47.10 -17.87 0.84
N ALA A 101 46.30 -17.73 1.90
CA ALA A 101 44.98 -17.09 1.85
C ALA A 101 45.09 -15.61 1.43
N ILE A 102 46.07 -14.85 1.97
CA ILE A 102 46.36 -13.48 1.55
C ILE A 102 46.75 -13.42 0.06
N GLN A 103 47.61 -14.31 -0.43
CA GLN A 103 47.96 -14.37 -1.85
C GLN A 103 46.76 -14.67 -2.75
N LYS A 104 45.88 -15.61 -2.37
CA LYS A 104 44.65 -15.91 -3.11
C LYS A 104 43.66 -14.73 -3.10
N LEU A 105 43.51 -14.03 -1.97
CA LEU A 105 42.73 -12.78 -1.89
C LEU A 105 43.29 -11.68 -2.80
N GLN A 106 44.60 -11.58 -2.92
CA GLN A 106 45.25 -10.62 -3.83
C GLN A 106 45.03 -10.98 -5.30
N GLN A 107 45.11 -12.25 -5.68
CA GLN A 107 44.71 -12.70 -7.03
C GLN A 107 43.23 -12.41 -7.33
N CYS A 108 42.34 -12.61 -6.36
CA CYS A 108 40.90 -12.35 -6.52
C CYS A 108 40.54 -10.86 -6.69
N GLN A 109 41.50 -9.94 -6.54
CA GLN A 109 41.33 -8.52 -6.88
C GLN A 109 41.30 -8.26 -8.40
N LYS A 110 41.70 -9.23 -9.24
CA LYS A 110 41.61 -9.10 -10.71
C LYS A 110 40.15 -9.19 -11.16
N ILE A 111 39.68 -8.17 -11.87
CA ILE A 111 38.33 -8.10 -12.45
C ILE A 111 38.39 -8.73 -13.84
N PHE A 112 37.36 -9.50 -14.20
CA PHE A 112 37.21 -10.12 -15.53
C PHE A 112 35.98 -9.54 -16.23
N ASP A 113 36.07 -9.35 -17.55
CA ASP A 113 34.90 -9.06 -18.37
C ASP A 113 34.11 -10.35 -18.63
N PHE A 114 32.80 -10.32 -18.42
CA PHE A 114 31.87 -11.43 -18.65
C PHE A 114 30.97 -11.22 -19.87
N TYR A 115 30.99 -10.04 -20.51
CA TYR A 115 30.30 -9.80 -21.79
C TYR A 115 30.94 -10.55 -22.96
N ASP A 116 32.24 -10.87 -22.86
CA ASP A 116 32.87 -11.96 -23.62
C ASP A 116 32.98 -13.22 -22.72
N PRO A 117 32.19 -14.27 -22.96
CA PRO A 117 32.23 -15.50 -22.17
C PRO A 117 33.44 -16.41 -22.49
N VAL A 118 34.11 -16.22 -23.63
CA VAL A 118 35.24 -17.06 -24.08
C VAL A 118 36.58 -16.50 -23.60
N SER A 119 36.69 -15.18 -23.47
CA SER A 119 37.89 -14.51 -22.96
C SER A 119 38.35 -15.06 -21.60
N GLN A 120 39.65 -15.33 -21.46
CA GLN A 120 40.32 -15.65 -20.18
C GLN A 120 39.65 -16.77 -19.35
N LEU A 121 38.97 -17.74 -19.98
CA LEU A 121 38.18 -18.78 -19.32
C LEU A 121 38.94 -19.53 -18.21
N LYS A 122 40.22 -19.86 -18.44
CA LYS A 122 41.09 -20.51 -17.44
C LYS A 122 41.29 -19.62 -16.20
N SER A 123 41.59 -18.34 -16.39
CA SER A 123 41.78 -17.39 -15.28
C SER A 123 40.46 -17.08 -14.55
N LYS A 124 39.33 -17.04 -15.26
CA LYS A 124 37.99 -16.96 -14.67
C LYS A 124 37.71 -18.17 -13.75
N GLU A 125 38.05 -19.38 -14.18
CA GLU A 125 37.88 -20.59 -13.37
C GLU A 125 38.85 -20.66 -12.18
N ILE A 126 40.12 -20.25 -12.35
CA ILE A 126 41.09 -20.18 -11.23
C ILE A 126 40.58 -19.23 -10.14
N LYS A 127 40.03 -18.06 -10.49
CA LYS A 127 39.41 -17.16 -9.50
C LYS A 127 38.14 -17.76 -8.87
N ARG A 128 37.30 -18.47 -9.65
CA ARG A 128 36.11 -19.15 -9.11
C ARG A 128 36.50 -20.20 -8.07
N ALA A 129 37.50 -21.04 -8.37
CA ALA A 129 38.02 -22.05 -7.46
C ALA A 129 38.65 -21.42 -6.20
N ALA A 130 39.49 -20.40 -6.35
CA ALA A 130 40.13 -19.70 -5.24
C ALA A 130 39.12 -19.01 -4.29
N LEU A 131 38.02 -18.43 -4.82
CA LEU A 131 36.96 -17.86 -3.99
C LEU A 131 36.20 -18.92 -3.20
N ASN A 132 35.84 -20.06 -3.82
CA ASN A 132 35.21 -21.18 -3.10
C ASN A 132 36.13 -21.71 -1.98
N GLU A 133 37.42 -21.85 -2.27
CA GLU A 133 38.41 -22.32 -1.28
C GLU A 133 38.59 -21.35 -0.11
N LEU A 134 38.51 -20.04 -0.35
CA LEU A 134 38.53 -19.02 0.71
C LEU A 134 37.25 -19.05 1.57
N ILE A 135 36.09 -19.35 0.97
CA ILE A 135 34.82 -19.55 1.70
C ILE A 135 34.95 -20.78 2.62
N ASP A 136 35.43 -21.90 2.07
CA ASP A 136 35.75 -23.13 2.82
C ASP A 136 36.69 -22.85 3.99
N TYR A 137 37.78 -22.13 3.76
CA TYR A 137 38.79 -21.82 4.79
C TYR A 137 38.21 -20.98 5.94
N ILE A 138 37.52 -19.89 5.64
CA ILE A 138 36.90 -19.02 6.67
C ILE A 138 35.78 -19.75 7.45
N THR A 139 35.10 -20.71 6.81
CA THR A 139 33.97 -21.43 7.42
C THR A 139 34.41 -22.65 8.24
N ALA A 140 35.43 -23.38 7.80
CA ALA A 140 35.88 -24.63 8.44
C ALA A 140 37.04 -24.45 9.43
N THR A 141 37.93 -23.49 9.23
CA THR A 141 39.13 -23.32 10.06
C THR A 141 38.90 -22.31 11.18
N LYS A 142 38.72 -22.81 12.40
CA LYS A 142 38.64 -21.96 13.60
C LYS A 142 39.94 -21.15 13.79
N GLY A 143 39.81 -19.85 14.04
CA GLY A 143 40.92 -18.91 14.11
C GLY A 143 41.39 -18.34 12.77
N ALA A 144 40.76 -18.72 11.63
CA ALA A 144 41.14 -18.21 10.32
C ALA A 144 40.98 -16.69 10.16
N VAL A 145 40.08 -16.04 10.92
CA VAL A 145 39.82 -14.59 10.81
C VAL A 145 40.81 -13.77 11.66
N CYS A 146 42.08 -13.81 11.28
CA CYS A 146 43.17 -13.08 11.94
C CYS A 146 43.33 -11.63 11.43
N GLU A 147 43.94 -10.73 12.22
CA GLU A 147 44.05 -9.29 11.89
C GLU A 147 44.58 -8.95 10.47
N PRO A 148 45.64 -9.59 9.92
CA PRO A 148 46.14 -9.23 8.59
C PRO A 148 45.18 -9.58 7.44
N LEU A 149 44.18 -10.44 7.64
CA LEU A 149 43.19 -10.76 6.59
C LEU A 149 42.11 -9.68 6.44
N TYR A 150 41.82 -8.88 7.48
CA TYR A 150 40.81 -7.82 7.42
C TYR A 150 41.04 -6.82 6.26
N PRO A 151 42.21 -6.18 6.10
CA PRO A 151 42.45 -5.25 5.00
C PRO A 151 42.41 -5.93 3.63
N GLU A 152 42.86 -7.18 3.52
CA GLU A 152 42.92 -7.90 2.24
C GLU A 152 41.53 -8.35 1.77
N ILE A 153 40.71 -8.90 2.67
CA ILE A 153 39.31 -9.26 2.39
C ILE A 153 38.52 -8.01 2.00
N ILE A 154 38.58 -6.95 2.82
CA ILE A 154 37.78 -5.74 2.60
C ILE A 154 38.21 -5.02 1.31
N ARG A 155 39.52 -5.00 0.96
CA ARG A 155 39.99 -4.45 -0.32
C ARG A 155 39.59 -5.32 -1.52
N MET A 156 39.60 -6.65 -1.37
CA MET A 156 39.16 -7.58 -2.42
C MET A 156 37.67 -7.42 -2.71
N VAL A 157 36.84 -7.40 -1.66
CA VAL A 157 35.39 -7.13 -1.76
C VAL A 157 35.16 -5.76 -2.41
N SER A 158 35.78 -4.70 -1.89
CA SER A 158 35.61 -3.32 -2.39
C SER A 158 35.93 -3.17 -3.89
N LYS A 159 36.98 -3.84 -4.38
CA LYS A 159 37.35 -3.81 -5.81
C LYS A 159 36.34 -4.56 -6.70
N ASN A 160 35.73 -5.62 -6.19
CA ASN A 160 34.81 -6.45 -6.97
C ASN A 160 33.38 -5.89 -6.97
N ILE A 161 32.82 -5.52 -5.81
CA ILE A 161 31.38 -5.16 -5.71
C ILE A 161 31.09 -3.71 -6.08
N PHE A 162 31.90 -2.74 -5.62
CA PHE A 162 31.55 -1.32 -5.74
C PHE A 162 31.65 -0.86 -7.19
N ARG A 163 30.49 -0.63 -7.81
CA ARG A 163 30.36 -0.19 -9.20
C ARG A 163 29.27 0.85 -9.39
N VAL A 164 29.53 1.76 -10.32
CA VAL A 164 28.46 2.51 -10.98
C VAL A 164 27.64 1.46 -11.73
N LEU A 165 26.37 1.37 -11.40
CA LEU A 165 25.43 0.46 -12.04
C LEU A 165 25.23 0.88 -13.51
N PRO A 166 24.85 -0.05 -14.41
CA PRO A 166 24.43 0.34 -15.76
C PRO A 166 23.23 1.30 -15.69
N PRO A 167 23.08 2.25 -16.62
CA PRO A 167 21.86 3.04 -16.72
C PRO A 167 20.71 2.13 -17.17
N SER A 168 19.58 2.18 -16.48
CA SER A 168 18.36 1.48 -16.88
C SER A 168 17.88 1.98 -18.25
N ASP A 169 17.58 1.05 -19.17
CA ASP A 169 17.11 1.36 -20.53
C ASP A 169 15.62 1.77 -20.58
N ASN A 170 14.88 1.62 -19.47
CA ASN A 170 13.42 1.74 -19.42
C ASN A 170 12.96 3.19 -19.18
N SER A 171 12.59 3.89 -20.26
CA SER A 171 12.08 5.27 -20.21
C SER A 171 10.63 5.40 -19.70
N GLU A 172 9.88 4.29 -19.71
CA GLU A 172 8.53 4.18 -19.17
C GLU A 172 8.54 2.97 -18.21
N PHE A 173 9.04 3.18 -16.98
CA PHE A 173 9.17 2.16 -15.95
C PHE A 173 7.80 1.60 -15.54
N ASP A 174 7.55 0.32 -15.88
CA ASP A 174 6.40 -0.43 -15.37
C ASP A 174 6.87 -1.55 -14.43
N PRO A 175 6.68 -1.39 -13.11
CA PRO A 175 7.13 -2.38 -12.12
C PRO A 175 6.37 -3.73 -12.18
N GLU A 176 5.34 -3.88 -13.03
CA GLU A 176 4.64 -5.15 -13.25
C GLU A 176 5.01 -5.85 -14.57
N GLU A 177 5.60 -5.15 -15.55
CA GLU A 177 6.03 -5.72 -16.85
C GLU A 177 7.57 -5.80 -17.06
N ASP A 178 8.38 -5.02 -16.34
CA ASP A 178 9.83 -4.95 -16.54
C ASP A 178 10.59 -6.23 -16.09
N GLU A 179 11.15 -6.99 -17.05
CA GLU A 179 12.05 -8.13 -16.76
C GLU A 179 13.40 -7.64 -16.17
N PRO A 180 13.84 -8.12 -14.98
CA PRO A 180 15.02 -7.58 -14.30
C PRO A 180 16.34 -7.98 -14.99
N THR A 181 17.21 -6.99 -15.28
CA THR A 181 18.52 -7.23 -15.87
C THR A 181 19.43 -8.01 -14.93
N LEU A 182 19.70 -9.28 -15.26
CA LEU A 182 20.61 -10.13 -14.49
C LEU A 182 22.08 -9.78 -14.76
N GLU A 183 22.86 -9.64 -13.69
CA GLU A 183 24.28 -9.29 -13.75
C GLU A 183 25.12 -10.43 -14.37
N VAL A 184 25.86 -10.13 -15.44
CA VAL A 184 26.63 -11.12 -16.21
C VAL A 184 27.84 -11.66 -15.44
N SER A 185 28.40 -10.88 -14.52
CA SER A 185 29.53 -11.27 -13.67
C SER A 185 29.13 -12.02 -12.39
N TRP A 186 27.85 -12.37 -12.25
CA TRP A 186 27.29 -13.09 -11.09
C TRP A 186 28.09 -14.33 -10.63
N PRO A 187 28.64 -15.20 -11.52
CA PRO A 187 29.44 -16.36 -11.10
C PRO A 187 30.70 -16.05 -10.28
N HIS A 188 31.17 -14.80 -10.30
CA HIS A 188 32.20 -14.31 -9.37
C HIS A 188 31.60 -13.48 -8.24
N LEU A 189 30.64 -12.58 -8.52
CA LEU A 189 30.07 -11.69 -7.50
C LEU A 189 29.34 -12.46 -6.38
N GLN A 190 28.61 -13.53 -6.70
CA GLN A 190 27.97 -14.39 -5.70
C GLN A 190 28.98 -14.88 -4.65
N LEU A 191 30.14 -15.34 -5.10
CA LEU A 191 31.19 -15.87 -4.23
C LEU A 191 31.91 -14.76 -3.44
N VAL A 192 32.02 -13.55 -3.99
CA VAL A 192 32.55 -12.39 -3.26
C VAL A 192 31.59 -11.95 -2.15
N TYR A 193 30.28 -11.89 -2.44
CA TYR A 193 29.26 -11.58 -1.44
C TYR A 193 29.16 -12.67 -0.38
N GLU A 194 29.18 -13.95 -0.76
CA GLU A 194 29.17 -15.07 0.18
C GLU A 194 30.42 -15.08 1.08
N LEU A 195 31.62 -14.88 0.52
CA LEU A 195 32.86 -14.77 1.30
C LEU A 195 32.79 -13.63 2.31
N PHE A 196 32.28 -12.46 1.90
CA PHE A 196 32.13 -11.32 2.81
C PHE A 196 31.08 -11.57 3.89
N LEU A 197 29.98 -12.24 3.55
CA LEU A 197 28.94 -12.62 4.51
C LEU A 197 29.47 -13.64 5.53
N ARG A 198 30.15 -14.71 5.10
CA ARG A 198 30.80 -15.69 6.01
C ARG A 198 31.84 -15.02 6.92
N PHE A 199 32.67 -14.12 6.37
CA PHE A 199 33.63 -13.32 7.14
C PHE A 199 32.94 -12.43 8.21
N LEU A 200 31.83 -11.78 7.87
CA LEU A 200 31.04 -10.99 8.82
C LEU A 200 30.27 -11.84 9.84
N GLU A 201 29.88 -13.07 9.49
CA GLU A 201 29.12 -13.98 10.35
C GLU A 201 30.01 -14.79 11.32
N SER A 202 31.28 -15.02 10.97
CA SER A 202 32.25 -15.75 11.79
C SER A 202 32.26 -15.31 13.26
N THR A 203 32.41 -16.30 14.16
CA THR A 203 32.57 -16.09 15.62
C THR A 203 33.84 -15.35 15.96
N ASP A 204 34.86 -15.47 15.12
CA ASP A 204 36.20 -14.93 15.35
C ASP A 204 36.32 -13.47 14.83
N PHE A 205 35.24 -12.94 14.24
CA PHE A 205 35.17 -11.57 13.71
C PHE A 205 35.08 -10.51 14.82
N GLN A 206 36.09 -9.64 14.87
CA GLN A 206 36.22 -8.56 15.85
C GLN A 206 35.88 -7.20 15.23
N ALA A 207 34.72 -6.64 15.59
CA ALA A 207 34.29 -5.31 15.15
C ALA A 207 35.25 -4.17 15.57
N THR A 208 36.04 -4.37 16.63
CA THR A 208 37.12 -3.47 17.08
C THR A 208 38.25 -3.32 16.07
N ILE A 209 38.53 -4.36 15.27
CA ILE A 209 39.49 -4.35 14.17
C ILE A 209 38.77 -3.90 12.89
N GLY A 210 37.61 -4.49 12.58
CA GLY A 210 36.84 -4.20 11.36
C GLY A 210 36.50 -2.71 11.16
N LYS A 211 36.26 -1.96 12.24
CA LYS A 211 35.95 -0.51 12.18
C LYS A 211 37.09 0.37 11.64
N LYS A 212 38.32 -0.17 11.52
CA LYS A 212 39.45 0.52 10.86
C LYS A 212 39.27 0.59 9.34
N TYR A 213 38.41 -0.26 8.77
CA TYR A 213 38.31 -0.53 7.33
C TYR A 213 36.87 -0.44 6.80
N ILE A 214 35.87 -0.79 7.63
CA ILE A 214 34.45 -0.57 7.35
C ILE A 214 34.07 0.78 7.98
N ASP A 215 34.13 1.82 7.17
CA ASP A 215 33.86 3.21 7.55
C ASP A 215 32.55 3.74 6.94
N GLN A 216 32.30 5.04 7.08
CA GLN A 216 31.11 5.68 6.49
C GLN A 216 31.13 5.67 4.96
N ARG A 217 32.31 5.72 4.33
CA ARG A 217 32.46 5.66 2.86
C ARG A 217 32.14 4.25 2.35
N PHE A 218 32.66 3.20 2.97
CA PHE A 218 32.34 1.81 2.64
C PHE A 218 30.83 1.57 2.72
N VAL A 219 30.17 2.07 3.78
CA VAL A 219 28.71 1.97 3.93
C VAL A 219 27.95 2.73 2.84
N LEU A 220 28.41 3.92 2.45
CA LEU A 220 27.77 4.70 1.38
C LEU A 220 27.85 3.94 0.04
N GLN A 221 29.04 3.47 -0.33
CA GLN A 221 29.25 2.71 -1.57
C GLN A 221 28.54 1.33 -1.56
N LEU A 222 28.23 0.78 -0.38
CA LEU A 222 27.39 -0.42 -0.25
C LEU A 222 25.90 -0.09 -0.41
N LEU A 223 25.46 1.07 0.06
CA LEU A 223 24.08 1.55 -0.11
C LEU A 223 23.76 1.92 -1.58
N GLU A 224 24.72 2.52 -2.29
CA GLU A 224 24.62 2.81 -3.73
C GLU A 224 24.28 1.57 -4.58
N LEU A 225 24.70 0.37 -4.15
CA LEU A 225 24.44 -0.89 -4.86
C LEU A 225 23.01 -1.44 -4.66
N PHE A 226 22.22 -0.94 -3.71
CA PHE A 226 20.83 -1.40 -3.52
C PHE A 226 19.93 -1.03 -4.71
N ASP A 227 20.35 -0.13 -5.60
CA ASP A 227 19.62 0.18 -6.83
C ASP A 227 19.85 -0.83 -7.97
N SER A 228 20.64 -1.90 -7.72
CA SER A 228 20.90 -2.95 -8.71
C SER A 228 19.59 -3.65 -9.11
N GLU A 229 19.34 -3.76 -10.42
CA GLU A 229 18.15 -4.42 -10.97
C GLU A 229 18.09 -5.92 -10.60
N ASP A 230 19.25 -6.56 -10.35
CA ASP A 230 19.36 -7.98 -10.01
C ASP A 230 18.92 -8.25 -8.55
N PRO A 231 17.78 -8.93 -8.32
CA PRO A 231 17.27 -9.17 -6.97
C PRO A 231 18.19 -10.08 -6.14
N ARG A 232 19.05 -10.89 -6.78
CA ARG A 232 20.01 -11.76 -6.10
C ARG A 232 21.10 -10.94 -5.43
N GLU A 233 21.52 -9.85 -6.06
CA GLU A 233 22.48 -8.91 -5.49
C GLU A 233 21.86 -8.16 -4.30
N ARG A 234 20.61 -7.69 -4.44
CA ARG A 234 19.91 -6.97 -3.37
C ARG A 234 19.68 -7.81 -2.11
N ASP A 235 19.40 -9.12 -2.23
CA ASP A 235 19.23 -10.00 -1.06
C ASP A 235 20.56 -10.24 -0.27
N PHE A 236 21.69 -10.37 -0.98
CA PHE A 236 23.00 -10.39 -0.35
C PHE A 236 23.33 -9.05 0.34
N LEU A 237 23.13 -7.93 -0.36
CA LEU A 237 23.34 -6.58 0.17
C LEU A 237 22.48 -6.33 1.42
N LYS A 238 21.22 -6.73 1.40
CA LYS A 238 20.28 -6.69 2.54
C LYS A 238 20.85 -7.38 3.77
N THR A 239 21.27 -8.63 3.58
CA THR A 239 21.81 -9.46 4.66
C THR A 239 23.13 -8.87 5.20
N ILE A 240 24.03 -8.45 4.32
CA ILE A 240 25.34 -7.86 4.67
C ILE A 240 25.16 -6.53 5.42
N LEU A 241 24.30 -5.63 4.94
CA LEU A 241 24.03 -4.35 5.59
C LEU A 241 23.38 -4.56 6.98
N HIS A 242 22.48 -5.54 7.13
CA HIS A 242 21.93 -5.91 8.44
C HIS A 242 23.03 -6.43 9.39
N ARG A 243 23.92 -7.33 8.94
CA ARG A 243 25.07 -7.79 9.77
C ARG A 243 25.99 -6.64 10.17
N ILE A 244 26.24 -5.68 9.27
CA ILE A 244 27.02 -4.47 9.55
C ILE A 244 26.31 -3.58 10.59
N TYR A 245 25.03 -3.28 10.42
CA TYR A 245 24.24 -2.50 11.40
C TYR A 245 24.23 -3.17 12.78
N GLY A 246 24.11 -4.50 12.81
CA GLY A 246 24.19 -5.30 14.03
C GLY A 246 25.53 -5.12 14.75
N LYS A 247 26.65 -5.46 14.09
CA LYS A 247 27.99 -5.48 14.71
C LYS A 247 28.62 -4.09 14.92
N PHE A 248 28.27 -3.07 14.14
CA PHE A 248 28.90 -1.74 14.19
C PHE A 248 28.00 -0.64 14.76
N LEU A 249 27.91 -0.57 16.09
CA LEU A 249 27.07 0.39 16.82
C LEU A 249 27.31 1.85 16.38
N GLY A 250 28.56 2.24 16.13
CA GLY A 250 28.93 3.59 15.70
C GLY A 250 28.48 3.97 14.28
N LEU A 251 28.18 2.99 13.41
CA LEU A 251 27.68 3.24 12.06
C LEU A 251 26.14 3.34 12.00
N ARG A 252 25.42 2.88 13.04
CA ARG A 252 23.94 2.80 13.06
C ARG A 252 23.26 4.14 12.76
N ALA A 253 23.75 5.24 13.33
CA ALA A 253 23.19 6.58 13.10
C ALA A 253 23.44 7.07 11.67
N PHE A 254 24.59 6.75 11.09
CA PHE A 254 24.91 7.07 9.70
C PHE A 254 24.05 6.25 8.73
N ILE A 255 23.94 4.93 8.94
CA ILE A 255 23.10 4.03 8.12
C ILE A 255 21.64 4.53 8.09
N ARG A 256 21.03 4.81 9.25
CA ARG A 256 19.67 5.38 9.28
C ARG A 256 19.58 6.72 8.54
N LYS A 257 20.56 7.61 8.70
CA LYS A 257 20.57 8.91 7.99
C LYS A 257 20.62 8.75 6.46
N GLN A 258 21.42 7.80 5.95
CA GLN A 258 21.53 7.59 4.50
C GLN A 258 20.30 6.90 3.93
N ILE A 259 19.74 5.88 4.59
CA ILE A 259 18.48 5.25 4.15
C ILE A 259 17.34 6.29 4.14
N ASN A 260 17.27 7.18 5.14
CA ASN A 260 16.32 8.28 5.14
C ASN A 260 16.52 9.23 3.94
N TYR A 261 17.76 9.54 3.57
CA TYR A 261 18.05 10.38 2.39
C TYR A 261 17.61 9.70 1.10
N MET A 262 17.92 8.41 0.92
CA MET A 262 17.52 7.63 -0.26
C MET A 262 15.99 7.55 -0.38
N PHE A 263 15.27 7.29 0.71
CA PHE A 263 13.80 7.29 0.72
C PHE A 263 13.19 8.66 0.43
N LEU A 264 13.80 9.75 0.90
CA LEU A 264 13.32 11.11 0.57
C LEU A 264 13.56 11.44 -0.91
N SER A 265 14.75 11.13 -1.46
CA SER A 265 15.05 11.26 -2.88
C SER A 265 14.09 10.45 -3.75
N PHE A 266 13.80 9.21 -3.36
CA PHE A 266 12.84 8.34 -4.04
C PHE A 266 11.41 8.93 -4.04
N VAL A 267 10.91 9.39 -2.88
CA VAL A 267 9.52 9.88 -2.73
C VAL A 267 9.29 11.27 -3.33
N PHE A 268 10.33 12.09 -3.49
CA PHE A 268 10.19 13.50 -3.87
C PHE A 268 10.98 13.95 -5.11
N GLU A 269 11.94 13.17 -5.60
CA GLU A 269 12.84 13.58 -6.70
C GLU A 269 12.83 12.60 -7.89
N THR A 270 12.94 11.28 -7.67
CA THR A 270 13.08 10.30 -8.76
C THR A 270 11.83 9.47 -9.08
N GLU A 271 10.98 9.15 -8.09
CA GLU A 271 9.96 8.08 -8.14
C GLU A 271 10.48 6.67 -8.54
N SER A 272 11.79 6.50 -8.76
CA SER A 272 12.47 5.24 -9.10
C SER A 272 13.60 4.93 -8.11
N PHE A 273 13.59 3.73 -7.53
CA PHE A 273 14.68 3.10 -6.79
C PHE A 273 14.35 1.61 -6.59
N ASN A 274 15.26 0.70 -6.93
CA ASN A 274 14.98 -0.74 -6.96
C ASN A 274 14.95 -1.39 -5.57
N GLY A 275 15.75 -0.91 -4.62
CA GLY A 275 15.97 -1.56 -3.32
C GLY A 275 15.05 -1.14 -2.17
N VAL A 276 13.85 -0.59 -2.43
CA VAL A 276 12.97 -0.06 -1.37
C VAL A 276 12.55 -1.16 -0.40
N GLY A 277 12.11 -2.32 -0.91
CA GLY A 277 11.63 -3.44 -0.10
C GLY A 277 12.72 -4.02 0.79
N GLU A 278 13.91 -4.24 0.23
CA GLU A 278 15.05 -4.79 0.95
C GLU A 278 15.56 -3.85 2.05
N LEU A 279 15.56 -2.53 1.83
CA LEU A 279 15.87 -1.56 2.89
C LEU A 279 14.78 -1.52 3.98
N LEU A 280 13.51 -1.70 3.62
CA LEU A 280 12.40 -1.80 4.58
C LEU A 280 12.46 -3.08 5.44
N GLU A 281 12.86 -4.24 4.90
CA GLU A 281 13.06 -5.46 5.70
C GLU A 281 14.12 -5.25 6.80
N ILE A 282 15.24 -4.59 6.48
CA ILE A 282 16.27 -4.23 7.48
C ILE A 282 15.66 -3.27 8.51
N LEU A 283 14.92 -2.25 8.06
CA LEU A 283 14.29 -1.28 8.95
C LEU A 283 13.25 -1.90 9.88
N GLY A 284 12.42 -2.83 9.43
CA GLY A 284 11.47 -3.57 10.27
C GLY A 284 12.18 -4.29 11.42
N SER A 285 13.28 -4.97 11.12
CA SER A 285 14.13 -5.60 12.14
C SER A 285 14.75 -4.57 13.11
N ILE A 286 15.16 -3.41 12.60
CA ILE A 286 15.69 -2.30 13.41
C ILE A 286 14.61 -1.68 14.32
N ILE A 287 13.38 -1.50 13.83
CA ILE A 287 12.24 -0.92 14.55
C ILE A 287 11.81 -1.87 15.68
N ASN A 288 11.76 -3.17 15.42
CA ASN A 288 11.49 -4.16 16.46
C ASN A 288 12.57 -4.12 17.57
N GLY A 289 13.83 -3.85 17.19
CA GLY A 289 14.95 -3.62 18.10
C GLY A 289 15.00 -2.25 18.81
N PHE A 290 14.00 -1.38 18.69
CA PHE A 290 13.97 -0.11 19.41
C PHE A 290 13.68 -0.29 20.91
N ALA A 291 14.42 0.45 21.74
CA ALA A 291 14.16 0.57 23.17
C ALA A 291 12.97 1.49 23.45
N LEU A 292 12.22 1.18 24.50
CA LEU A 292 11.13 2.01 25.02
C LEU A 292 11.64 2.91 26.16
N PRO A 293 11.12 4.14 26.32
CA PRO A 293 10.16 4.82 25.45
C PRO A 293 10.77 5.20 24.08
N LEU A 294 9.96 5.20 23.01
CA LEU A 294 10.42 5.55 21.67
C LEU A 294 10.96 6.98 21.61
N LYS A 295 12.20 7.11 21.14
CA LYS A 295 12.84 8.41 20.93
C LYS A 295 12.12 9.25 19.88
N GLN A 296 12.18 10.57 20.05
CA GLN A 296 11.62 11.52 19.10
C GLN A 296 12.24 11.41 17.68
N GLU A 297 13.52 11.02 17.56
CA GLU A 297 14.14 10.73 16.24
C GLU A 297 13.39 9.63 15.46
N HIS A 298 12.82 8.63 16.15
CA HIS A 298 12.10 7.52 15.54
C HIS A 298 10.65 7.91 15.21
N LYS A 299 9.99 8.67 16.08
CA LYS A 299 8.64 9.25 15.81
C LYS A 299 8.65 10.18 14.60
N VAL A 300 9.69 11.02 14.47
CA VAL A 300 9.89 11.88 13.29
C VAL A 300 10.16 11.05 12.03
N PHE A 301 10.96 9.98 12.11
CA PHE A 301 11.22 9.08 10.98
C PHE A 301 9.93 8.42 10.45
N LEU A 302 9.05 7.91 11.31
CA LEU A 302 7.74 7.38 10.91
C LEU A 302 6.93 8.42 10.11
N VAL A 303 6.72 9.61 10.68
CA VAL A 303 5.83 10.64 10.11
C VAL A 303 6.43 11.37 8.89
N LYS A 304 7.76 11.46 8.79
CA LYS A 304 8.43 12.21 7.72
C LYS A 304 9.08 11.37 6.62
N VAL A 305 9.26 10.07 6.83
CA VAL A 305 9.90 9.17 5.85
C VAL A 305 9.03 7.96 5.54
N LEU A 306 8.63 7.15 6.53
CA LEU A 306 7.83 5.94 6.27
C LEU A 306 6.43 6.24 5.72
N LEU A 307 5.65 7.07 6.40
CA LEU A 307 4.27 7.35 5.96
C LEU A 307 4.21 7.99 4.54
N PRO A 308 5.15 8.87 4.14
CA PRO A 308 5.28 9.31 2.75
C PRO A 308 5.63 8.24 1.69
N LEU A 309 6.20 7.08 2.05
CA LEU A 309 6.45 5.97 1.10
C LEU A 309 5.16 5.36 0.55
N HIS A 310 3.99 5.66 1.12
CA HIS A 310 2.70 5.29 0.53
C HIS A 310 2.33 6.13 -0.71
N LYS A 311 3.13 7.14 -1.10
CA LYS A 311 2.82 8.02 -2.25
C LYS A 311 3.21 7.48 -3.63
N PRO A 312 4.43 6.94 -3.88
CA PRO A 312 4.85 6.55 -5.23
C PRO A 312 3.97 5.47 -5.85
N ARG A 313 3.98 5.36 -7.18
CA ARG A 313 3.09 4.46 -7.94
C ARG A 313 3.40 2.99 -7.66
N CYS A 314 4.68 2.65 -7.66
CA CYS A 314 5.29 1.34 -7.43
C CYS A 314 5.19 0.80 -5.97
N LEU A 315 4.19 1.22 -5.18
CA LEU A 315 3.97 0.72 -3.82
C LEU A 315 3.75 -0.80 -3.79
N ASN A 316 3.20 -1.38 -4.87
CA ASN A 316 3.04 -2.81 -5.07
C ASN A 316 4.31 -3.64 -4.80
N LEU A 317 5.50 -3.10 -5.12
CA LEU A 317 6.79 -3.80 -4.94
C LEU A 317 7.25 -3.93 -3.48
N TYR A 318 6.79 -3.05 -2.58
CA TYR A 318 7.31 -2.96 -1.20
C TYR A 318 6.22 -2.76 -0.12
N HIS A 319 4.95 -2.89 -0.49
CA HIS A 319 3.81 -2.65 0.40
C HIS A 319 3.87 -3.48 1.68
N ALA A 320 4.10 -4.79 1.58
CA ALA A 320 4.11 -5.69 2.74
C ALA A 320 5.23 -5.34 3.73
N GLN A 321 6.41 -4.99 3.21
CA GLN A 321 7.56 -4.54 4.01
C GLN A 321 7.29 -3.18 4.69
N LEU A 322 6.53 -2.29 4.03
CA LEU A 322 6.16 -0.99 4.58
C LEU A 322 5.07 -1.10 5.65
N ALA A 323 3.99 -1.84 5.37
CA ALA A 323 2.92 -2.15 6.31
C ALA A 323 3.50 -2.81 7.58
N TYR A 324 4.38 -3.80 7.42
CA TYR A 324 5.12 -4.39 8.54
C TYR A 324 5.89 -3.34 9.36
N CYS A 325 6.60 -2.40 8.73
CA CYS A 325 7.28 -1.31 9.45
C CYS A 325 6.33 -0.38 10.21
N VAL A 326 5.12 -0.12 9.68
CA VAL A 326 4.10 0.73 10.32
C VAL A 326 3.45 0.00 11.50
N VAL A 327 3.03 -1.26 11.31
CA VAL A 327 2.49 -2.14 12.36
C VAL A 327 3.49 -2.29 13.50
N GLN A 328 4.77 -2.59 13.21
CA GLN A 328 5.83 -2.66 14.21
C GLN A 328 6.09 -1.33 14.95
N PHE A 329 5.74 -0.17 14.38
CA PHE A 329 5.81 1.11 15.09
C PHE A 329 4.66 1.30 16.08
N ILE A 330 3.46 0.81 15.73
CA ILE A 330 2.26 0.88 16.56
C ILE A 330 2.35 -0.11 17.73
N GLU A 331 2.86 -1.33 17.53
CA GLU A 331 3.14 -2.27 18.63
C GLU A 331 4.06 -1.69 19.72
N LYS A 332 4.97 -0.79 19.36
CA LYS A 332 5.93 -0.17 20.29
C LYS A 332 5.36 1.08 20.98
N ASP A 333 4.39 1.74 20.37
CA ASP A 333 3.77 2.97 20.90
C ASP A 333 2.42 3.25 20.22
N SER A 334 1.35 2.70 20.81
CA SER A 334 -0.04 2.85 20.39
C SER A 334 -0.54 4.30 20.34
N SER A 335 0.13 5.25 20.99
CA SER A 335 -0.21 6.67 20.91
C SER A 335 0.05 7.28 19.52
N LEU A 336 0.80 6.58 18.66
CA LEU A 336 1.09 6.99 17.29
C LEU A 336 -0.07 6.72 16.31
N THR A 337 -0.95 5.77 16.63
CA THR A 337 -1.97 5.26 15.69
C THR A 337 -2.85 6.35 15.06
N PRO A 338 -3.36 7.37 15.78
CA PRO A 338 -4.14 8.44 15.14
C PRO A 338 -3.34 9.22 14.08
N GLN A 339 -2.04 9.45 14.30
CA GLN A 339 -1.17 10.18 13.35
C GLN A 339 -0.85 9.34 12.10
N VAL A 340 -0.81 8.01 12.26
CA VAL A 340 -0.71 7.06 11.14
C VAL A 340 -2.00 7.12 10.30
N PHE A 341 -3.17 6.96 10.91
CA PHE A 341 -4.45 7.01 10.22
C PHE A 341 -4.71 8.35 9.51
N ASP A 342 -4.45 9.48 10.15
CA ASP A 342 -4.55 10.81 9.52
C ASP A 342 -3.65 10.93 8.27
N SER A 343 -2.51 10.23 8.26
CA SER A 343 -1.57 10.23 7.13
C SER A 343 -2.02 9.27 6.02
N LEU A 344 -2.47 8.05 6.35
CA LEU A 344 -2.98 7.09 5.38
C LEU A 344 -4.25 7.61 4.69
N LEU A 345 -5.21 8.15 5.45
CA LEU A 345 -6.43 8.76 4.90
C LEU A 345 -6.13 10.01 4.05
N LYS A 346 -5.05 10.75 4.37
CA LYS A 346 -4.57 11.88 3.56
C LYS A 346 -3.89 11.44 2.25
N PHE A 347 -3.26 10.27 2.21
CA PHE A 347 -2.62 9.70 1.02
C PHE A 347 -3.50 8.70 0.26
N TRP A 348 -4.78 8.57 0.65
CA TRP A 348 -5.70 7.57 0.10
C TRP A 348 -5.80 7.63 -1.44
N PRO A 349 -5.56 6.51 -2.16
CA PRO A 349 -5.62 6.49 -3.62
C PRO A 349 -7.02 6.78 -4.14
N LYS A 350 -7.14 7.68 -5.14
CA LYS A 350 -8.43 8.05 -5.77
C LYS A 350 -8.53 7.65 -7.24
N THR A 351 -7.44 7.16 -7.82
CA THR A 351 -7.29 6.90 -9.27
C THR A 351 -6.59 5.57 -9.57
N TYR A 352 -6.24 4.77 -8.55
CA TYR A 352 -5.52 3.51 -8.72
C TYR A 352 -6.04 2.45 -7.75
N SER A 353 -6.96 1.62 -8.23
CA SER A 353 -7.76 0.71 -7.40
C SER A 353 -6.96 -0.42 -6.75
N SER A 354 -5.92 -0.94 -7.41
CA SER A 354 -5.02 -1.96 -6.82
C SER A 354 -4.36 -1.44 -5.54
N LYS A 355 -3.97 -0.16 -5.54
CA LYS A 355 -3.38 0.53 -4.39
C LYS A 355 -4.40 0.87 -3.31
N GLU A 356 -5.66 1.13 -3.67
CA GLU A 356 -6.75 1.27 -2.70
C GLU A 356 -7.05 -0.07 -1.98
N VAL A 357 -6.96 -1.20 -2.70
CA VAL A 357 -7.03 -2.55 -2.10
C VAL A 357 -5.85 -2.81 -1.15
N MET A 358 -4.65 -2.31 -1.47
CA MET A 358 -3.47 -2.40 -0.59
C MET A 358 -3.64 -1.58 0.70
N PHE A 359 -4.08 -0.32 0.61
CA PHE A 359 -4.40 0.53 1.78
C PHE A 359 -5.49 -0.11 2.67
N LEU A 360 -6.50 -0.75 2.08
CA LEU A 360 -7.51 -1.52 2.83
C LEU A 360 -6.92 -2.78 3.50
N GLY A 361 -5.79 -3.31 3.00
CA GLY A 361 -5.03 -4.37 3.65
C GLY A 361 -4.26 -3.87 4.87
N GLU A 362 -3.41 -2.86 4.68
CA GLU A 362 -2.63 -2.23 5.77
C GLU A 362 -3.55 -1.74 6.91
N VAL A 363 -4.70 -1.13 6.57
CA VAL A 363 -5.66 -0.67 7.57
C VAL A 363 -6.31 -1.82 8.34
N GLU A 364 -6.51 -3.01 7.76
CA GLU A 364 -6.97 -4.18 8.53
C GLU A 364 -5.86 -4.69 9.47
N GLU A 365 -4.63 -4.83 8.98
CA GLU A 365 -3.46 -5.26 9.79
C GLU A 365 -3.18 -4.32 10.98
N ILE A 366 -3.39 -3.00 10.81
CA ILE A 366 -3.27 -2.03 11.90
C ILE A 366 -4.45 -2.15 12.91
N LEU A 367 -5.66 -2.48 12.45
CA LEU A 367 -6.82 -2.66 13.33
C LEU A 367 -6.76 -3.97 14.13
N ASP A 368 -6.04 -4.99 13.65
CA ASP A 368 -5.81 -6.23 14.41
C ASP A 368 -4.98 -6.02 15.70
N ILE A 369 -4.25 -4.90 15.81
CA ILE A 369 -3.41 -4.56 16.97
C ILE A 369 -3.82 -3.26 17.70
N ILE A 370 -4.97 -2.66 17.37
CA ILE A 370 -5.34 -1.34 17.91
C ILE A 370 -5.99 -1.41 19.30
N GLU A 371 -5.44 -0.67 20.26
CA GLU A 371 -6.10 -0.42 21.55
C GLU A 371 -7.48 0.29 21.35
N PRO A 372 -8.55 -0.13 22.06
CA PRO A 372 -9.87 0.50 21.98
C PRO A 372 -9.84 2.02 22.24
N GLU A 373 -8.94 2.49 23.11
CA GLU A 373 -8.73 3.89 23.46
C GLU A 373 -8.18 4.73 22.30
N GLN A 374 -7.50 4.10 21.34
CA GLN A 374 -7.00 4.74 20.12
C GLN A 374 -8.04 4.59 18.99
N PHE A 375 -8.71 3.44 18.89
CA PHE A 375 -9.78 3.19 17.92
C PHE A 375 -10.89 4.25 18.02
N LYS A 376 -11.33 4.58 19.24
CA LYS A 376 -12.30 5.66 19.54
C LYS A 376 -11.94 7.04 18.95
N LYS A 377 -10.66 7.30 18.63
CA LYS A 377 -10.17 8.56 18.04
C LYS A 377 -10.21 8.58 16.51
N ILE A 378 -10.05 7.42 15.88
CA ILE A 378 -9.97 7.26 14.42
C ILE A 378 -11.28 6.80 13.77
N ILE A 379 -12.24 6.34 14.58
CA ILE A 379 -13.42 5.61 14.10
C ILE A 379 -14.27 6.43 13.11
N ASP A 380 -14.51 7.71 13.39
CA ASP A 380 -15.28 8.60 12.51
C ASP A 380 -14.66 8.79 11.12
N PRO A 381 -13.40 9.24 10.97
CA PRO A 381 -12.77 9.39 9.65
C PRO A 381 -12.52 8.05 8.95
N LEU A 382 -12.18 6.99 9.68
CA LEU A 382 -12.03 5.63 9.14
C LEU A 382 -13.33 5.13 8.51
N PHE A 383 -14.43 5.16 9.26
CA PHE A 383 -15.70 4.61 8.78
C PHE A 383 -16.29 5.45 7.65
N ARG A 384 -16.08 6.78 7.63
CA ARG A 384 -16.41 7.61 6.46
C ARG A 384 -15.67 7.15 5.21
N GLN A 385 -14.38 6.81 5.31
CA GLN A 385 -13.63 6.32 4.15
C GLN A 385 -14.03 4.90 3.76
N LEU A 386 -14.21 3.99 4.72
CA LEU A 386 -14.74 2.64 4.45
C LEU A 386 -16.09 2.69 3.74
N SER A 387 -16.96 3.68 4.02
CA SER A 387 -18.26 3.86 3.36
C SER A 387 -18.12 4.21 1.88
N ASN A 388 -17.11 5.00 1.52
CA ASN A 388 -16.77 5.30 0.13
C ASN A 388 -16.26 4.04 -0.59
N CYS A 389 -15.36 3.28 0.04
CA CYS A 389 -14.82 2.03 -0.52
C CYS A 389 -15.93 0.96 -0.69
N VAL A 390 -16.80 0.82 0.31
CA VAL A 390 -18.04 0.02 0.29
C VAL A 390 -18.94 0.38 -0.88
N SER A 391 -19.02 1.67 -1.22
CA SER A 391 -19.84 2.21 -2.31
C SER A 391 -19.12 2.27 -3.66
N SER A 392 -17.87 1.80 -3.74
CA SER A 392 -17.04 1.91 -4.93
C SER A 392 -17.60 1.09 -6.10
N PRO A 393 -17.62 1.61 -7.34
CA PRO A 393 -17.95 0.81 -8.51
C PRO A 393 -16.88 -0.25 -8.83
N HIS A 394 -15.68 -0.15 -8.26
CA HIS A 394 -14.60 -1.10 -8.48
C HIS A 394 -14.75 -2.33 -7.57
N PHE A 395 -15.12 -3.48 -8.13
CA PHE A 395 -15.54 -4.65 -7.36
C PHE A 395 -14.52 -5.09 -6.30
N GLN A 396 -13.21 -5.11 -6.62
CA GLN A 396 -12.17 -5.52 -5.68
C GLN A 396 -12.05 -4.59 -4.47
N VAL A 397 -12.37 -3.30 -4.62
CA VAL A 397 -12.32 -2.32 -3.52
C VAL A 397 -13.52 -2.52 -2.59
N ALA A 398 -14.72 -2.65 -3.16
CA ALA A 398 -15.94 -2.90 -2.40
C ALA A 398 -15.90 -4.28 -1.69
N GLU A 399 -15.32 -5.29 -2.34
CA GLU A 399 -15.10 -6.63 -1.77
C GLU A 399 -14.01 -6.62 -0.69
N ARG A 400 -12.88 -5.91 -0.89
CA ARG A 400 -11.82 -5.79 0.13
C ARG A 400 -12.29 -5.04 1.38
N ALA A 401 -13.06 -3.96 1.21
CA ALA A 401 -13.65 -3.21 2.32
C ALA A 401 -14.74 -4.01 3.05
N LEU A 402 -15.47 -4.89 2.34
CA LEU A 402 -16.43 -5.82 2.93
C LEU A 402 -15.78 -6.85 3.86
N TYR A 403 -14.56 -7.30 3.57
CA TYR A 403 -13.92 -8.38 4.33
C TYR A 403 -13.65 -8.04 5.81
N PHE A 404 -13.61 -6.75 6.16
CA PHE A 404 -13.56 -6.25 7.54
C PHE A 404 -14.69 -6.81 8.43
N TRP A 405 -15.86 -7.13 7.86
CA TRP A 405 -16.98 -7.74 8.61
C TRP A 405 -16.82 -9.25 8.87
N ASN A 406 -15.74 -9.88 8.41
CA ASN A 406 -15.38 -11.25 8.79
C ASN A 406 -14.36 -11.30 9.94
N ASN A 407 -13.80 -10.15 10.34
CA ASN A 407 -12.78 -10.05 11.37
C ASN A 407 -13.44 -9.88 12.75
N GLU A 408 -13.30 -10.88 13.62
CA GLU A 408 -13.97 -10.92 14.93
C GLU A 408 -13.49 -9.80 15.88
N TYR A 409 -12.25 -9.32 15.74
CA TYR A 409 -11.72 -8.24 16.57
C TYR A 409 -12.21 -6.86 16.12
N ILE A 410 -12.27 -6.62 14.80
CA ILE A 410 -12.89 -5.41 14.25
C ILE A 410 -14.38 -5.33 14.64
N LEU A 411 -15.07 -6.47 14.69
CA LEU A 411 -16.46 -6.54 15.15
C LEU A 411 -16.61 -6.21 16.65
N SER A 412 -15.76 -6.71 17.55
CA SER A 412 -15.86 -6.38 18.98
C SER A 412 -15.51 -4.91 19.25
N LEU A 413 -14.47 -4.37 18.60
CA LEU A 413 -14.13 -2.94 18.63
C LEU A 413 -15.30 -2.05 18.17
N ILE A 414 -16.05 -2.49 17.17
CA ILE A 414 -17.28 -1.84 16.69
C ILE A 414 -18.37 -1.82 17.76
N GLU A 415 -18.63 -2.97 18.39
CA GLU A 415 -19.68 -3.12 19.41
C GLU A 415 -19.38 -2.28 20.66
N ASP A 416 -18.14 -2.33 21.16
CA ASP A 416 -17.69 -1.58 22.35
C ASP A 416 -17.69 -0.05 22.17
N CYS A 417 -17.58 0.44 20.93
CA CYS A 417 -17.51 1.89 20.69
C CYS A 417 -18.86 2.60 20.68
N SER A 418 -19.99 1.89 20.54
CA SER A 418 -21.36 2.46 20.53
C SER A 418 -21.62 3.57 19.49
N ALA A 419 -20.71 3.78 18.53
CA ALA A 419 -20.69 5.00 17.72
C ALA A 419 -21.75 4.98 16.60
N GLN A 420 -22.60 6.02 16.60
CA GLN A 420 -23.69 6.21 15.63
C GLN A 420 -23.20 6.21 14.17
N THR A 421 -21.94 6.60 13.92
CA THR A 421 -21.30 6.56 12.60
C THR A 421 -21.18 5.13 12.05
N ILE A 422 -20.92 4.14 12.91
CA ILE A 422 -20.86 2.73 12.49
C ILE A 422 -22.26 2.24 12.08
N VAL A 423 -23.30 2.70 12.80
CA VAL A 423 -24.72 2.37 12.56
C VAL A 423 -25.18 2.77 11.14
N ALA A 424 -24.44 3.64 10.44
CA ALA A 424 -24.66 3.96 9.03
C ALA A 424 -23.98 3.00 8.03
N LEU A 425 -22.79 2.45 8.34
CA LEU A 425 -22.12 1.41 7.51
C LEU A 425 -22.67 0.01 7.75
N VAL A 426 -23.46 -0.12 8.79
CA VAL A 426 -24.21 -1.27 9.29
C VAL A 426 -25.26 -1.78 8.27
N TYR A 427 -24.91 -1.87 6.98
CA TYR A 427 -25.78 -2.42 5.90
C TYR A 427 -25.88 -3.95 5.93
N ASN A 428 -24.87 -4.64 6.50
CA ASN A 428 -25.04 -6.02 6.95
C ASN A 428 -26.09 -6.13 8.07
N VAL A 429 -26.38 -5.03 8.79
CA VAL A 429 -27.48 -4.89 9.74
C VAL A 429 -28.71 -4.20 9.14
N LEU A 430 -28.65 -3.56 7.95
CA LEU A 430 -29.89 -3.29 7.18
C LEU A 430 -30.56 -4.59 6.72
N LYS A 431 -29.82 -5.70 6.67
CA LYS A 431 -30.39 -7.05 6.62
C LYS A 431 -31.20 -7.37 7.89
N THR A 432 -30.67 -7.06 9.07
CA THR A 432 -31.34 -7.22 10.36
C THR A 432 -32.53 -6.25 10.51
N PHE A 433 -32.46 -5.00 10.02
CA PHE A 433 -33.60 -4.07 9.96
C PHE A 433 -34.70 -4.57 9.02
N MET A 434 -34.33 -5.13 7.85
CA MET A 434 -35.28 -5.85 6.97
C MET A 434 -35.98 -7.02 7.70
N GLU A 435 -35.27 -7.68 8.61
CA GLU A 435 -35.78 -8.77 9.45
C GLU A 435 -36.55 -8.27 10.70
N MET A 436 -36.50 -6.96 11.02
CA MET A 436 -37.06 -6.38 12.27
C MET A 436 -38.29 -5.47 12.07
N ASN A 437 -38.34 -4.62 11.03
CA ASN A 437 -39.58 -3.91 10.63
C ASN A 437 -39.53 -3.39 9.18
N GLY A 438 -40.10 -4.15 8.24
CA GLY A 438 -40.01 -3.84 6.80
C GLY A 438 -40.73 -2.56 6.32
N ARG A 439 -41.82 -2.11 6.97
CA ARG A 439 -42.64 -1.01 6.44
C ARG A 439 -41.88 0.32 6.34
N LEU A 440 -41.07 0.64 7.35
CA LEU A 440 -40.27 1.87 7.37
C LEU A 440 -39.15 1.83 6.31
N PHE A 441 -38.61 0.64 6.03
CA PHE A 441 -37.62 0.43 4.97
C PHE A 441 -38.21 0.66 3.57
N ASP A 442 -39.45 0.21 3.33
CA ASP A 442 -40.16 0.47 2.07
C ASP A 442 -40.50 1.95 1.88
N GLU A 443 -40.88 2.66 2.95
CA GLU A 443 -41.20 4.08 2.95
C GLU A 443 -39.95 4.95 2.66
N LEU A 444 -38.83 4.67 3.34
CA LEU A 444 -37.53 5.30 3.07
C LEU A 444 -37.01 4.98 1.66
N THR A 445 -37.15 3.72 1.20
CA THR A 445 -36.80 3.31 -0.16
C THR A 445 -37.68 4.01 -1.21
N THR A 446 -38.93 4.34 -0.88
CA THR A 446 -39.84 5.08 -1.75
C THR A 446 -39.45 6.55 -1.84
N ASN A 447 -39.16 7.21 -0.72
CA ASN A 447 -38.65 8.59 -0.72
C ASN A 447 -37.32 8.72 -1.48
N TYR A 448 -36.39 7.77 -1.36
CA TYR A 448 -35.15 7.76 -2.15
C TYR A 448 -35.40 7.65 -3.67
N LYS A 449 -36.34 6.80 -4.10
CA LYS A 449 -36.77 6.75 -5.52
C LYS A 449 -37.35 8.09 -5.98
N LEU A 450 -38.12 8.75 -5.12
CA LEU A 450 -38.78 10.03 -5.38
C LEU A 450 -37.77 11.18 -5.52
N GLU A 451 -36.77 11.26 -4.64
CA GLU A 451 -35.66 12.21 -4.77
C GLU A 451 -34.83 11.96 -6.04
N ARG A 452 -34.52 10.70 -6.38
CA ARG A 452 -33.80 10.39 -7.62
C ARG A 452 -34.61 10.74 -8.88
N GLN A 453 -35.94 10.70 -8.81
CA GLN A 453 -36.81 11.19 -9.88
C GLN A 453 -36.82 12.73 -9.96
N LYS A 454 -36.88 13.43 -8.83
CA LYS A 454 -36.70 14.90 -8.78
C LYS A 454 -35.34 15.32 -9.34
N GLU A 455 -34.29 14.57 -9.07
CA GLU A 455 -32.93 14.83 -9.58
C GLU A 455 -32.86 14.67 -11.10
N LYS A 456 -33.33 13.54 -11.65
CA LYS A 456 -33.46 13.37 -13.10
C LYS A 456 -34.35 14.42 -13.77
N LYS A 457 -35.34 14.97 -13.06
CA LYS A 457 -36.11 16.11 -13.54
C LYS A 457 -35.25 17.38 -13.56
N ARG A 458 -34.55 17.72 -12.46
CA ARG A 458 -33.61 18.85 -12.40
C ARG A 458 -32.52 18.78 -13.48
N GLU A 459 -32.07 17.59 -13.86
CA GLU A 459 -31.13 17.37 -14.98
C GLU A 459 -31.78 17.68 -16.34
N LYS A 460 -33.01 17.20 -16.60
CA LYS A 460 -33.75 17.53 -17.83
C LYS A 460 -34.13 19.01 -17.93
N ASP A 461 -34.62 19.59 -16.85
CA ASP A 461 -34.95 21.01 -16.76
C ASP A 461 -33.69 21.86 -17.04
N ARG A 462 -32.52 21.39 -16.60
CA ARG A 462 -31.21 21.99 -16.93
C ARG A 462 -30.81 21.79 -18.40
N GLU A 463 -30.96 20.60 -18.98
CA GLU A 463 -30.72 20.38 -20.42
C GLU A 463 -31.62 21.26 -21.30
N GLU A 464 -32.90 21.43 -20.93
CA GLU A 464 -33.81 22.33 -21.64
C GLU A 464 -33.40 23.79 -21.52
N LEU A 465 -32.86 24.21 -20.36
CA LEU A 465 -32.30 25.56 -20.20
C LEU A 465 -31.05 25.78 -21.06
N TRP A 466 -30.14 24.80 -21.15
CA TRP A 466 -28.99 24.86 -22.08
C TRP A 466 -29.45 24.92 -23.53
N LYS A 467 -30.35 24.01 -23.96
CA LYS A 467 -30.89 24.02 -25.34
C LYS A 467 -31.63 25.31 -25.69
N ARG A 468 -32.29 25.95 -24.73
CA ARG A 468 -32.90 27.28 -24.91
C ARG A 468 -31.86 28.40 -24.98
N MET A 469 -30.75 28.29 -24.26
CA MET A 469 -29.63 29.24 -24.34
C MET A 469 -28.87 29.09 -25.66
N ASP A 470 -28.65 27.87 -26.14
CA ASP A 470 -28.09 27.58 -27.47
C ASP A 470 -29.02 28.11 -28.59
N SER A 471 -30.35 28.04 -28.40
CA SER A 471 -31.33 28.59 -29.34
C SER A 471 -31.45 30.13 -29.29
N LEU A 472 -30.84 30.79 -28.30
CA LEU A 472 -30.72 32.25 -28.19
C LEU A 472 -29.38 32.72 -28.79
N ASP A 473 -29.01 32.12 -29.93
CA ASP A 473 -27.70 32.23 -30.56
C ASP A 473 -27.20 33.68 -30.65
N ILE A 474 -26.16 33.94 -29.84
CA ILE A 474 -25.51 35.25 -29.71
C ILE A 474 -24.91 35.70 -31.04
N GLY A 475 -24.55 34.77 -31.95
CA GLY A 475 -24.09 35.09 -33.30
C GLY A 475 -25.15 35.84 -34.13
N GLY A 476 -26.43 35.50 -33.98
CA GLY A 476 -27.53 36.19 -34.66
C GLY A 476 -27.74 37.62 -34.15
N LEU A 477 -27.57 37.84 -32.84
CA LEU A 477 -27.68 39.17 -32.22
C LEU A 477 -26.50 40.08 -32.58
N ILE A 478 -25.27 39.55 -32.64
CA ILE A 478 -24.08 40.32 -33.05
C ILE A 478 -24.25 40.85 -34.48
N LEU A 479 -24.71 40.02 -35.42
CA LEU A 479 -24.95 40.42 -36.80
C LEU A 479 -26.04 41.51 -36.96
N GLN A 480 -27.02 41.59 -36.05
CA GLN A 480 -28.02 42.65 -36.05
C GLN A 480 -27.48 43.98 -35.49
N ILE A 481 -26.56 43.92 -34.51
CA ILE A 481 -25.90 45.10 -33.93
C ILE A 481 -24.97 45.75 -34.97
N GLU A 482 -24.19 44.96 -35.72
CA GLU A 482 -23.29 45.47 -36.77
C GLU A 482 -24.03 46.16 -37.94
N GLN A 483 -25.32 45.85 -38.14
CA GLN A 483 -26.16 46.47 -39.18
C GLN A 483 -27.04 47.61 -38.65
N GLY A 484 -26.85 48.06 -37.40
CA GLY A 484 -27.57 49.19 -36.82
C GLY A 484 -29.05 48.91 -36.49
N GLY A 485 -29.43 47.64 -36.35
CA GLY A 485 -30.77 47.25 -35.91
C GLY A 485 -31.02 47.62 -34.44
N ALA A 486 -32.24 48.07 -34.14
CA ALA A 486 -32.65 48.30 -32.75
C ALA A 486 -32.77 46.95 -32.02
N LEU A 487 -32.15 46.86 -30.84
CA LEU A 487 -32.26 45.68 -29.98
C LEU A 487 -33.73 45.45 -29.56
N PRO A 488 -34.29 44.23 -29.70
CA PRO A 488 -35.55 43.90 -29.04
C PRO A 488 -35.37 43.96 -27.53
N GLU A 489 -36.36 44.46 -26.79
CA GLU A 489 -36.28 44.55 -25.33
C GLU A 489 -36.00 43.15 -24.73
N PRO A 490 -34.97 43.01 -23.87
CA PRO A 490 -34.70 41.74 -23.23
C PRO A 490 -35.87 41.42 -22.31
N THR A 491 -36.64 40.38 -22.67
CA THR A 491 -37.79 39.91 -21.87
C THR A 491 -37.26 39.15 -20.66
N ILE A 492 -36.70 39.90 -19.70
CA ILE A 492 -36.08 39.38 -18.49
C ILE A 492 -37.17 38.78 -17.60
N LEU A 493 -37.20 37.45 -17.59
CA LEU A 493 -38.05 36.58 -16.78
C LEU A 493 -39.55 36.63 -17.12
N ALA A 494 -40.09 35.47 -17.49
CA ALA A 494 -41.51 35.19 -17.28
C ALA A 494 -41.84 35.31 -15.78
N LYS A 495 -43.06 35.73 -15.44
CA LYS A 495 -43.46 36.20 -14.08
C LYS A 495 -43.57 35.12 -12.98
N THR A 496 -42.74 34.09 -13.03
CA THR A 496 -42.52 33.11 -11.96
C THR A 496 -41.29 33.50 -11.12
N PRO A 497 -41.45 33.87 -9.84
CA PRO A 497 -40.33 34.15 -8.95
C PRO A 497 -39.43 32.94 -8.77
N LEU A 498 -38.11 33.14 -8.76
CA LEU A 498 -37.10 32.07 -8.64
C LEU A 498 -37.01 31.42 -7.25
N THR A 499 -38.01 31.62 -6.39
CA THR A 499 -38.00 31.33 -4.94
C THR A 499 -38.99 30.26 -4.48
N GLN A 500 -39.79 29.66 -5.37
CA GLN A 500 -40.69 28.53 -5.06
C GLN A 500 -39.97 27.20 -4.74
N PHE A 501 -38.67 27.23 -4.43
CA PHE A 501 -37.89 26.06 -4.01
C PHE A 501 -37.92 25.79 -2.50
N ILE A 502 -38.68 26.57 -1.71
CA ILE A 502 -38.79 26.44 -0.25
C ILE A 502 -40.25 26.45 0.20
N GLU A 503 -40.85 25.26 0.29
CA GLU A 503 -42.05 25.02 1.10
C GLU A 503 -41.65 24.27 2.38
N LYS A 504 -42.25 24.64 3.52
CA LYS A 504 -42.06 23.97 4.82
C LYS A 504 -43.09 22.85 5.00
N PRO A 505 -42.74 21.72 5.64
CA PRO A 505 -43.67 20.60 5.84
C PRO A 505 -44.59 20.81 7.06
N SER A 506 -45.92 20.73 6.87
CA SER A 506 -46.87 20.58 7.98
C SER A 506 -48.29 20.13 7.56
N SER A 507 -48.86 19.21 8.35
CA SER A 507 -50.31 18.93 8.55
C SER A 507 -51.19 18.51 7.36
N GLY A 508 -52.10 17.55 7.61
CA GLY A 508 -53.10 17.05 6.65
C GLY A 508 -54.55 17.41 7.00
N THR A 509 -55.49 16.46 6.75
CA THR A 509 -56.97 16.61 6.63
C THR A 509 -57.43 17.16 5.26
N GLY A 510 -58.57 16.75 4.67
CA GLY A 510 -59.42 15.57 4.97
C GLY A 510 -60.77 15.53 4.22
N ALA A 511 -61.17 14.34 3.72
CA ALA A 511 -62.52 13.95 3.22
C ALA A 511 -63.05 14.70 1.94
N VAL A 512 -64.15 14.32 1.25
CA VAL A 512 -65.21 13.28 1.43
C VAL A 512 -65.72 12.75 0.05
N THR A 513 -66.43 11.59 0.04
CA THR A 513 -67.39 11.04 -0.97
C THR A 513 -66.89 10.35 -2.26
N ALA A 514 -67.61 9.38 -2.87
CA ALA A 514 -68.55 8.36 -2.35
C ALA A 514 -68.89 7.31 -3.45
N ALA A 515 -69.04 6.02 -3.09
CA ALA A 515 -69.69 4.97 -3.88
C ALA A 515 -70.09 3.79 -2.94
N ASP A 516 -71.10 3.00 -3.32
CA ASP A 516 -71.82 2.05 -2.44
C ASP A 516 -71.63 0.56 -2.86
N GLY A 517 -71.92 -0.39 -1.96
CA GLY A 517 -71.83 -1.84 -2.19
C GLY A 517 -71.63 -2.69 -0.92
N GLY A 518 -72.53 -2.57 0.07
CA GLY A 518 -72.35 -3.19 1.39
C GLY A 518 -72.70 -4.68 1.54
N THR A 519 -72.37 -5.25 2.71
CA THR A 519 -73.11 -6.31 3.43
C THR A 519 -72.63 -6.35 4.90
N GLN A 520 -73.54 -6.61 5.85
CA GLN A 520 -73.34 -6.64 7.32
C GLN A 520 -73.64 -8.06 7.86
N PRO A 521 -73.52 -8.38 9.19
CA PRO A 521 -73.14 -7.58 10.37
C PRO A 521 -71.85 -8.18 11.03
N SER A 522 -71.56 -8.29 12.35
CA SER A 522 -72.22 -7.95 13.64
C SER A 522 -71.22 -8.01 14.82
N LYS A 523 -71.43 -7.16 15.86
CA LYS A 523 -71.15 -7.39 17.31
C LYS A 523 -69.68 -7.55 17.78
N ASP A 524 -69.28 -7.15 19.00
CA ASP A 524 -69.95 -6.50 20.15
C ASP A 524 -69.00 -5.49 20.86
N ARG A 525 -69.54 -4.61 21.75
CA ARG A 525 -68.75 -3.68 22.61
C ARG A 525 -69.51 -3.32 23.91
N PRO A 526 -68.82 -3.24 25.07
CA PRO A 526 -68.83 -2.06 25.96
C PRO A 526 -67.37 -1.53 26.18
N SER A 527 -67.02 -0.27 26.53
CA SER A 527 -67.48 0.71 27.54
C SER A 527 -67.08 0.33 28.99
N CYS A 528 -66.71 1.23 29.93
CA CYS A 528 -66.56 2.70 29.95
C CYS A 528 -65.73 3.17 31.18
N GLY A 529 -65.45 4.48 31.35
CA GLY A 529 -64.83 5.12 32.55
C GLY A 529 -63.38 5.63 32.33
N ALA A 530 -62.88 6.80 32.77
CA ALA A 530 -63.18 7.73 33.90
C ALA A 530 -62.58 7.29 35.27
N ALA A 531 -61.95 8.12 36.11
CA ALA A 531 -61.48 9.53 35.98
C ALA A 531 -60.36 9.85 37.03
N ASP A 532 -59.89 11.11 37.03
CA ASP A 532 -58.98 11.85 37.94
C ASP A 532 -58.62 11.31 39.34
N THR A 533 -57.37 11.50 39.79
CA THR A 533 -56.99 12.40 40.93
C THR A 533 -55.48 12.41 41.27
N ASN A 534 -55.08 13.39 42.10
CA ASN A 534 -53.74 13.69 42.68
C ASN A 534 -54.02 14.16 44.15
N PRO A 535 -53.08 14.53 45.07
CA PRO A 535 -51.60 14.46 45.07
C PRO A 535 -50.92 14.09 46.44
N SER A 536 -49.59 14.26 46.52
CA SER A 536 -48.78 14.82 47.66
C SER A 536 -48.27 13.96 48.84
N GLY A 537 -47.10 14.41 49.39
CA GLY A 537 -46.32 13.87 50.52
C GLY A 537 -44.80 13.82 50.17
N ALA A 538 -43.94 14.76 50.58
CA ALA A 538 -43.25 14.90 51.89
C ALA A 538 -42.24 13.74 52.18
N THR A 539 -41.02 13.93 52.73
CA THR A 539 -40.50 14.98 53.64
C THR A 539 -38.94 14.99 53.74
N THR A 540 -38.30 16.15 53.98
CA THR A 540 -36.94 16.35 54.62
C THR A 540 -35.67 15.73 53.99
N SER A 541 -34.42 16.20 54.21
CA SER A 541 -33.85 17.27 55.08
C SER A 541 -32.58 17.90 54.45
N ALA A 542 -32.10 19.03 55.01
CA ALA A 542 -30.84 19.72 54.62
C ALA A 542 -29.61 19.21 55.43
N ILE A 543 -28.37 19.65 55.17
CA ILE A 543 -27.75 20.84 55.81
C ILE A 543 -26.34 21.14 55.20
N HIS A 544 -26.06 22.42 54.92
CA HIS A 544 -24.75 23.15 54.83
C HIS A 544 -23.55 22.60 54.00
N ALA A 545 -22.57 23.41 53.55
CA ALA A 545 -22.52 24.83 53.16
C ALA A 545 -21.10 25.21 52.64
N THR A 546 -20.99 26.21 51.74
CA THR A 546 -19.83 27.14 51.53
C THR A 546 -18.42 26.59 51.19
N ALA A 547 -17.54 27.28 50.45
CA ALA A 547 -17.64 28.42 49.52
C ALA A 547 -16.29 28.61 48.75
N ASN A 548 -16.26 29.57 47.81
CA ASN A 548 -15.10 30.31 47.28
C ASN A 548 -14.03 29.59 46.42
N SER A 549 -14.04 29.94 45.14
CA SER A 549 -12.84 30.18 44.29
C SER A 549 -12.39 31.67 44.47
N PRO A 550 -11.45 32.27 43.68
CA PRO A 550 -10.55 31.73 42.66
C PRO A 550 -9.03 32.07 42.91
N PRO A 551 -8.26 32.84 42.10
CA PRO A 551 -7.18 32.20 41.30
C PRO A 551 -5.77 32.85 41.36
N ALA A 552 -4.87 32.24 40.57
CA ALA A 552 -3.72 32.83 39.87
C ALA A 552 -2.39 33.10 40.62
N ALA A 553 -1.32 32.52 40.07
CA ALA A 553 0.03 33.11 39.97
C ALA A 553 0.81 32.42 38.83
N ALA A 554 1.70 33.15 38.17
CA ALA A 554 2.68 32.61 37.23
C ALA A 554 4.09 32.76 37.80
N LEU A 555 5.07 31.94 37.36
CA LEU A 555 6.48 32.19 37.60
C LEU A 555 7.39 31.58 36.52
N HIS A 556 8.48 32.28 36.20
CA HIS A 556 9.59 31.79 35.38
C HIS A 556 10.63 31.04 36.25
N GLY A 557 11.46 30.19 35.62
CA GLY A 557 12.71 29.71 36.24
C GLY A 557 13.28 28.46 35.54
N PRO A 558 14.55 28.47 35.07
CA PRO A 558 15.15 27.34 34.37
C PRO A 558 16.17 26.56 35.23
N LEU A 559 16.33 25.26 34.90
CA LEU A 559 17.62 24.55 34.82
C LEU A 559 17.46 23.29 33.96
#